data_AF-A0A7S2RIS6-F1
#
_entry.id   AF-A0A7S2RIS6-F1
#
_cell.length_a   1.000
_cell.length_b   1.000
_cell.length_c   1.000
_cell.angle_alpha   90.00
_cell.angle_beta   90.00
_cell.angle_gamma   90.00
#
_symmetry.space_group_name_H-M   'P 1'
#
loop_
_entity.id
_entity.type
_entity.pdbx_description
1 polymer ?
#
loop_
_entity_poly.entity_id
_entity_poly.type
_entity_poly.pdbx_seq_one_letter_code
_entity_poly.pdbx_strand_id
1 'polypeptide(L)'
;EEDKLKSEMKGIFANLCSKLDALSNYHFAPRPVADEADVKALTTPAIAMEEVLPTFVSDARAVAPEEVYQQKKGRDAVIRAESEMDQTDRKRLRQAKKAARRKKRQGKLADEKLISKLQPGLGLDNPYEKRKMREELQMARASGKVTTGETDVHKDYTTSAKFFERMQTDVHQSVQGDDDGRKNKKQRTLQDGQNSGSFKL
;
A
#
# COMPACT_ATOMS: atom_id res chain seq x y z
N GLU A 1 -20.47 -20.93 -12.17
CA GLU A 1 -20.23 -22.13 -13.01
C GLU A 1 -18.74 -22.39 -13.19
N GLU A 2 -17.94 -21.37 -13.47
CA GLU A 2 -16.48 -21.48 -13.59
C GLU A 2 -15.80 -22.17 -12.39
N ASP A 3 -16.20 -21.87 -11.16
CA ASP A 3 -15.55 -22.47 -9.98
C ASP A 3 -15.85 -23.97 -9.83
N LYS A 4 -17.03 -24.41 -10.29
CA LYS A 4 -17.38 -25.84 -10.36
C LYS A 4 -16.49 -26.55 -11.37
N LEU A 5 -16.36 -26.00 -12.57
CA LEU A 5 -15.46 -26.53 -13.61
C LEU A 5 -13.99 -26.57 -13.14
N LYS A 6 -13.51 -25.52 -12.46
CA LYS A 6 -12.16 -25.51 -11.86
C LYS A 6 -11.99 -26.61 -10.81
N SER A 7 -13.00 -26.87 -9.99
CA SER A 7 -12.95 -27.95 -8.99
C SER A 7 -12.94 -29.34 -9.64
N GLU A 8 -13.74 -29.55 -10.68
CA GLU A 8 -13.79 -30.79 -11.46
C GLU A 8 -12.46 -31.06 -12.17
N MET A 9 -11.90 -30.04 -12.83
CA MET A 9 -10.58 -30.12 -13.46
C MET A 9 -9.48 -30.47 -12.45
N LYS A 10 -9.49 -29.87 -11.26
CA LYS A 10 -8.54 -30.20 -10.18
C LYS A 10 -8.68 -31.66 -9.74
N GLY A 11 -9.91 -32.17 -9.62
CA GLY A 11 -10.15 -33.57 -9.28
C GLY A 11 -9.63 -34.54 -10.34
N ILE A 12 -9.90 -34.27 -11.62
CA ILE A 12 -9.41 -35.09 -12.74
C ILE A 12 -7.88 -35.05 -12.80
N PHE A 13 -7.27 -33.87 -12.62
CA PHE A 13 -5.82 -33.71 -12.62
C PHE A 13 -5.16 -34.47 -11.46
N ALA A 14 -5.72 -34.41 -10.25
CA ALA A 14 -5.23 -35.17 -9.10
C ALA A 14 -5.26 -36.69 -9.37
N ASN A 15 -6.36 -37.18 -9.93
CA ASN A 15 -6.50 -38.59 -10.31
C ASN A 15 -5.51 -39.01 -11.40
N LEU A 16 -5.25 -38.16 -12.39
CA LEU A 16 -4.26 -38.42 -13.43
C LEU A 16 -2.85 -38.51 -12.85
N CYS A 17 -2.44 -37.53 -12.03
CA CYS A 17 -1.14 -37.54 -11.38
C CYS A 17 -0.95 -38.78 -10.51
N SER A 18 -1.96 -39.16 -9.70
CA SER A 18 -1.88 -40.36 -8.86
C SER A 18 -1.61 -41.64 -9.68
N LYS A 19 -2.24 -41.77 -10.87
CA LYS A 19 -2.00 -42.89 -11.78
C LYS A 19 -0.59 -42.86 -12.38
N LEU A 20 -0.11 -41.69 -12.80
CA LEU A 20 1.24 -41.52 -13.36
C LEU A 20 2.34 -41.76 -12.31
N ASP A 21 2.13 -41.30 -11.09
CA ASP A 21 3.03 -41.51 -9.95
C ASP A 21 3.16 -43.01 -9.65
N ALA A 22 2.05 -43.76 -9.69
CA ALA A 22 2.06 -45.22 -9.51
C ALA A 22 2.76 -45.97 -10.66
N LEU A 23 2.56 -45.55 -11.91
CA LEU A 23 3.21 -46.17 -13.09
C LEU A 23 4.71 -45.87 -13.16
N SER A 24 5.17 -44.78 -12.55
CA SER A 24 6.58 -44.38 -12.50
C SER A 24 7.32 -44.90 -11.26
N ASN A 25 6.74 -45.87 -10.53
CA ASN A 25 7.29 -46.40 -9.27
C ASN A 25 7.56 -45.31 -8.22
N TYR A 26 6.75 -44.25 -8.19
CA TYR A 26 6.89 -43.11 -7.30
C TYR A 26 8.23 -42.34 -7.43
N HIS A 27 8.90 -42.42 -8.58
CA HIS A 27 10.08 -41.63 -8.90
C HIS A 27 9.70 -40.33 -9.63
N PHE A 28 9.06 -39.41 -8.94
CA PHE A 28 8.64 -38.11 -9.48
C PHE A 28 9.18 -36.95 -8.65
N ALA A 29 9.18 -35.74 -9.22
CA ALA A 29 9.54 -34.53 -8.49
C ALA A 29 8.43 -34.20 -7.47
N PRO A 30 8.76 -33.97 -6.19
CA PRO A 30 7.75 -33.69 -5.17
C PRO A 30 6.92 -32.47 -5.56
N ARG A 31 5.64 -32.49 -5.18
CA ARG A 31 4.73 -31.38 -5.46
C ARG A 31 5.29 -30.08 -4.85
N PRO A 32 5.21 -28.95 -5.57
CA PRO A 32 5.65 -27.68 -5.01
C PRO A 32 4.83 -27.38 -3.75
N VAL A 33 5.50 -26.91 -2.70
CA VAL A 33 4.85 -26.54 -1.44
C VAL A 33 3.91 -25.38 -1.72
N ALA A 34 2.60 -25.64 -1.66
CA ALA A 34 1.58 -24.61 -1.64
C ALA A 34 1.37 -24.17 -0.20
N ASP A 35 1.19 -22.85 0.01
CA ASP A 35 0.82 -22.30 1.31
C ASP A 35 -0.65 -22.65 1.61
N GLU A 36 -0.88 -23.86 2.11
CA GLU A 36 -2.19 -24.31 2.55
C GLU A 36 -2.42 -23.91 4.00
N ALA A 37 -3.46 -23.11 4.24
CA ALA A 37 -3.89 -22.75 5.59
C ALA A 37 -4.65 -23.92 6.20
N ASP A 38 -3.95 -24.80 6.92
CA ASP A 38 -4.58 -25.85 7.72
C ASP A 38 -5.22 -25.23 8.98
N VAL A 39 -6.56 -25.25 9.03
CA VAL A 39 -7.32 -24.77 10.19
C VAL A 39 -7.56 -25.93 11.12
N LYS A 40 -6.66 -26.11 12.09
CA LYS A 40 -6.86 -27.09 13.17
C LYS A 40 -8.01 -26.65 14.06
N ALA A 41 -8.90 -27.58 14.40
CA ALA A 41 -10.04 -27.31 15.28
C ALA A 41 -9.57 -26.92 16.69
N LEU A 42 -9.73 -25.65 17.04
CA LEU A 42 -9.02 -24.94 18.13
C LEU A 42 -9.29 -25.45 19.56
N THR A 43 -10.26 -26.35 19.76
CA THR A 43 -10.68 -26.78 21.12
C THR A 43 -10.90 -28.28 21.23
N THR A 44 -10.48 -29.05 20.24
CA THR A 44 -10.62 -30.51 20.27
C THR A 44 -9.67 -31.11 21.32
N PRO A 45 -10.16 -32.02 22.19
CA PRO A 45 -9.29 -32.75 23.12
C PRO A 45 -8.36 -33.67 22.31
N ALA A 46 -7.14 -33.91 22.79
CA ALA A 46 -6.18 -34.78 22.11
C ALA A 46 -6.78 -36.18 21.83
N ILE A 47 -7.54 -36.70 22.80
CA ILE A 47 -8.25 -37.99 22.68
C ILE A 47 -9.15 -38.07 21.45
N ALA A 48 -9.82 -36.98 21.04
CA ALA A 48 -10.73 -37.02 19.89
C ALA A 48 -10.00 -37.15 18.55
N MET A 49 -8.70 -36.87 18.51
CA MET A 49 -7.85 -37.05 17.34
C MET A 49 -7.11 -38.40 17.36
N GLU A 50 -7.10 -39.08 18.50
CA GLU A 50 -6.44 -40.36 18.70
C GLU A 50 -7.34 -41.53 18.28
N GLU A 51 -6.72 -42.70 18.04
CA GLU A 51 -7.44 -43.93 17.77
C GLU A 51 -8.18 -44.41 19.04
N VAL A 52 -9.34 -45.04 18.84
CA VAL A 52 -10.17 -45.56 19.94
C VAL A 52 -9.54 -46.82 20.51
N LEU A 53 -8.56 -46.65 21.40
CA LEU A 53 -7.93 -47.72 22.17
C LEU A 53 -8.14 -47.47 23.67
N PRO A 54 -8.47 -48.50 24.47
CA PRO A 54 -8.86 -48.33 25.87
C PRO A 54 -7.70 -47.96 26.81
N THR A 55 -6.49 -47.76 26.31
CA THR A 55 -5.26 -47.55 27.08
C THR A 55 -4.91 -46.09 27.33
N PHE A 56 -5.53 -45.16 26.62
CA PHE A 56 -5.12 -43.75 26.64
C PHE A 56 -6.06 -42.90 27.50
N VAL A 57 -5.48 -42.16 28.44
CA VAL A 57 -6.15 -41.14 29.25
C VAL A 57 -5.29 -39.89 29.16
N SER A 58 -5.75 -38.89 28.41
CA SER A 58 -5.05 -37.62 28.23
C SER A 58 -6.02 -36.44 28.29
N ASP A 59 -5.89 -35.60 29.32
CA ASP A 59 -6.70 -34.39 29.48
C ASP A 59 -6.16 -33.19 28.65
N ALA A 60 -5.10 -33.41 27.87
CA ALA A 60 -4.47 -32.36 27.09
C ALA A 60 -5.34 -31.92 25.90
N ARG A 61 -5.26 -30.63 25.56
CA ARG A 61 -5.86 -30.05 24.35
C ARG A 61 -4.81 -29.98 23.24
N ALA A 62 -5.25 -30.07 21.99
CA ALA A 62 -4.38 -30.00 20.81
C ALA A 62 -3.77 -28.61 20.54
N VAL A 63 -4.16 -27.59 21.31
CA VAL A 63 -3.79 -26.19 21.12
C VAL A 63 -2.84 -25.74 22.22
N ALA A 64 -1.79 -25.02 21.83
CA ALA A 64 -0.82 -24.49 22.78
C ALA A 64 -1.45 -23.34 23.61
N PRO A 65 -1.05 -23.14 24.88
CA PRO A 65 -1.56 -22.03 25.68
C PRO A 65 -1.38 -20.65 25.02
N GLU A 66 -0.31 -20.46 24.23
CA GLU A 66 -0.06 -19.22 23.48
C GLU A 66 -1.07 -18.98 22.34
N GLU A 67 -1.68 -20.03 21.79
CA GLU A 67 -2.70 -19.92 20.73
C GLU A 67 -4.07 -19.57 21.32
N VAL A 68 -4.38 -20.09 22.52
CA VAL A 68 -5.59 -19.69 23.27
C VAL A 68 -5.46 -18.27 23.79
N TYR A 69 -4.28 -17.90 24.28
CA TYR A 69 -3.99 -16.57 24.80
C TYR A 69 -2.61 -16.10 24.36
N GLN A 70 -2.59 -15.24 23.34
CA GLN A 70 -1.37 -14.58 22.93
C GLN A 70 -1.01 -13.47 23.91
N GLN A 71 -0.10 -13.79 24.83
CA GLN A 71 0.58 -12.75 25.60
C GLN A 71 1.36 -11.85 24.65
N LYS A 72 1.26 -10.53 24.86
CA LYS A 72 2.11 -9.57 24.16
C LYS A 72 3.56 -9.94 24.45
N LYS A 73 4.37 -10.16 23.41
CA LYS A 73 5.78 -10.57 23.56
C LYS A 73 6.70 -9.35 23.67
N GLY A 74 7.80 -9.50 24.39
CA GLY A 74 8.84 -8.46 24.50
C GLY A 74 8.43 -7.32 25.45
N ARG A 75 8.74 -6.08 25.08
CA ARG A 75 8.55 -4.93 25.98
C ARG A 75 7.08 -4.65 26.32
N ASP A 76 6.17 -5.01 25.44
CA ASP A 76 4.72 -4.86 25.63
C ASP A 76 4.13 -5.97 26.53
N ALA A 77 4.92 -6.98 26.90
CA ALA A 77 4.56 -8.02 27.87
C ALA A 77 4.46 -7.48 29.30
N VAL A 78 5.34 -6.51 29.62
CA VAL A 78 5.33 -5.86 30.93
C VAL A 78 4.26 -4.79 30.89
N ILE A 79 3.11 -5.09 31.47
CA ILE A 79 2.02 -4.12 31.63
C ILE A 79 2.51 -3.05 32.61
N ARG A 80 3.08 -1.97 32.07
CA ARG A 80 3.46 -0.76 32.81
C ARG A 80 2.57 0.39 32.38
N ALA A 81 1.96 1.04 33.35
CA ALA A 81 1.23 2.28 33.10
C ALA A 81 2.22 3.42 32.79
N GLU A 82 1.77 4.43 32.03
CA GLU A 82 2.62 5.58 31.70
C GLU A 82 3.07 6.38 32.95
N SER A 83 2.26 6.34 34.02
CA SER A 83 2.55 6.94 35.33
C SER A 83 3.71 6.26 36.06
N GLU A 84 3.97 4.99 35.77
CA GLU A 84 5.03 4.19 36.40
C GLU A 84 6.36 4.27 35.62
N MET A 85 6.37 4.92 34.45
CA MET A 85 7.55 4.95 33.59
C MET A 85 8.47 6.14 33.85
N ASP A 86 9.73 5.81 34.10
CA ASP A 86 10.78 6.82 34.22
C ASP A 86 11.05 7.55 32.89
N GLN A 87 11.69 8.72 32.97
CA GLN A 87 12.11 9.48 31.80
C GLN A 87 13.08 8.69 30.90
N THR A 88 13.96 7.88 31.49
CA THR A 88 14.89 7.03 30.74
C THR A 88 14.15 5.96 29.94
N ASP A 89 13.14 5.33 30.53
CA ASP A 89 12.29 4.33 29.89
C ASP A 89 11.48 4.92 28.73
N ARG A 90 10.91 6.12 28.92
CA ARG A 90 10.21 6.86 27.85
C ARG A 90 11.12 7.16 26.66
N LYS A 91 12.36 7.59 26.92
CA LYS A 91 13.37 7.82 25.85
C LYS A 91 13.69 6.52 25.12
N ARG A 92 13.90 5.41 25.84
CA ARG A 92 14.14 4.09 25.25
C ARG A 92 12.96 3.63 24.37
N LEU A 93 11.70 3.85 24.80
CA LEU A 93 10.50 3.50 24.00
C LEU A 93 10.47 4.26 22.69
N ARG A 94 10.69 5.57 22.76
CA ARG A 94 10.70 6.43 21.58
C ARG A 94 11.78 6.00 20.58
N GLN A 95 12.98 5.67 21.06
CA GLN A 95 14.07 5.17 20.22
C GLN A 95 13.73 3.84 19.57
N ALA A 96 13.16 2.88 20.33
CA ALA A 96 12.73 1.60 19.79
C ALA A 96 11.64 1.77 18.70
N LYS A 97 10.63 2.61 18.94
CA LYS A 97 9.59 2.94 17.95
C LYS A 97 10.18 3.59 16.70
N LYS A 98 11.17 4.50 16.86
CA LYS A 98 11.89 5.12 15.75
C LYS A 98 12.70 4.08 14.96
N ALA A 99 13.38 3.16 15.64
CA ALA A 99 14.14 2.09 15.01
C ALA A 99 13.24 1.13 14.23
N ALA A 100 12.11 0.70 14.81
CA ALA A 100 11.12 -0.14 14.14
C ALA A 100 10.55 0.54 12.89
N ARG A 101 10.20 1.84 12.97
CA ARG A 101 9.75 2.63 11.82
C ARG A 101 10.83 2.73 10.74
N ARG A 102 12.10 2.93 11.14
CA ARG A 102 13.24 2.96 10.20
C ARG A 102 13.40 1.63 9.49
N LYS A 103 13.36 0.51 10.21
CA LYS A 103 13.45 -0.85 9.64
C LYS A 103 12.30 -1.11 8.66
N LYS A 104 11.06 -0.76 9.02
CA LYS A 104 9.91 -0.89 8.12
C LYS A 104 10.06 -0.06 6.83
N ARG A 105 10.57 1.18 6.94
CA ARG A 105 10.85 2.03 5.76
C ARG A 105 11.97 1.44 4.90
N GLN A 106 13.04 0.94 5.51
CA GLN A 106 14.15 0.31 4.79
C GLN A 106 13.71 -0.96 4.06
N GLY A 107 12.87 -1.80 4.68
CA GLY A 107 12.27 -2.97 4.04
C GLY A 107 11.47 -2.58 2.79
N LYS A 108 10.53 -1.63 2.92
CA LYS A 108 9.76 -1.11 1.78
C LYS A 108 10.65 -0.59 0.64
N LEU A 109 11.68 0.20 0.97
CA LEU A 109 12.61 0.72 -0.03
C LEU A 109 13.44 -0.39 -0.70
N ALA A 110 13.77 -1.46 0.03
CA ALA A 110 14.47 -2.61 -0.53
C ALA A 110 13.56 -3.42 -1.46
N ASP A 111 12.31 -3.64 -1.06
CA ASP A 111 11.29 -4.30 -1.87
C ASP A 111 11.02 -3.52 -3.16
N GLU A 112 10.85 -2.19 -3.06
CA GLU A 112 10.69 -1.29 -4.21
C GLU A 112 11.89 -1.37 -5.17
N LYS A 113 13.12 -1.37 -4.63
CA LYS A 113 14.35 -1.51 -5.45
C LYS A 113 14.47 -2.89 -6.09
N LEU A 114 13.98 -3.94 -5.44
CA LEU A 114 14.01 -5.30 -5.97
C LEU A 114 13.00 -5.42 -7.11
N ILE A 115 11.78 -4.92 -6.91
CA ILE A 115 10.73 -4.87 -7.93
C ILE A 115 11.20 -4.07 -9.16
N SER A 116 11.84 -2.91 -8.96
CA SER A 116 12.36 -2.10 -10.07
C SER A 116 13.47 -2.81 -10.85
N LYS A 117 14.29 -3.64 -10.18
CA LYS A 117 15.36 -4.42 -10.82
C LYS A 117 14.84 -5.66 -11.54
N LEU A 118 13.82 -6.32 -11.02
CA LEU A 118 13.22 -7.52 -11.62
C LEU A 118 12.32 -7.20 -12.82
N GLN A 119 11.79 -5.97 -12.92
CA GLN A 119 11.01 -5.52 -14.06
C GLN A 119 11.64 -4.30 -14.75
N PRO A 120 12.84 -4.44 -15.36
CA PRO A 120 13.45 -3.36 -16.11
C PRO A 120 12.87 -3.36 -17.53
N GLY A 121 11.81 -2.58 -17.79
CA GLY A 121 11.32 -2.39 -19.16
C GLY A 121 9.83 -2.14 -19.33
N LEU A 122 9.01 -2.32 -18.28
CA LEU A 122 7.63 -1.86 -18.28
C LEU A 122 7.60 -0.49 -17.58
N GLY A 123 7.37 0.58 -18.34
CA GLY A 123 7.22 1.94 -17.82
C GLY A 123 6.00 2.08 -16.88
N LEU A 124 5.05 2.96 -17.20
CA LEU A 124 3.84 3.21 -16.39
C LEU A 124 2.95 1.97 -16.10
N ASP A 125 3.30 0.81 -16.62
CA ASP A 125 2.57 -0.46 -16.50
C ASP A 125 3.01 -1.30 -15.29
N ASN A 126 4.12 -0.95 -14.60
CA ASN A 126 4.40 -1.50 -13.28
C ASN A 126 3.42 -0.88 -12.26
N PRO A 127 2.56 -1.68 -11.58
CA PRO A 127 1.57 -1.16 -10.64
C PRO A 127 2.21 -0.36 -9.49
N TYR A 128 3.47 -0.64 -9.14
CA TYR A 128 4.20 0.08 -8.10
C TYR A 128 4.64 1.47 -8.54
N GLU A 129 5.22 1.60 -9.73
CA GLU A 129 5.63 2.91 -10.28
C GLU A 129 4.39 3.79 -10.53
N LYS A 130 3.30 3.22 -11.05
CA LYS A 130 2.03 3.94 -11.22
C LYS A 130 1.46 4.45 -9.89
N ARG A 131 1.54 3.66 -8.82
CA ARG A 131 1.08 4.07 -7.47
C ARG A 131 1.98 5.19 -6.92
N LYS A 132 3.30 5.03 -7.05
CA LYS A 132 4.28 6.04 -6.62
C LYS A 132 4.07 7.36 -7.34
N MET A 133 3.93 7.36 -8.66
CA MET A 133 3.62 8.55 -9.45
C MET A 133 2.29 9.19 -9.04
N ARG A 134 1.25 8.40 -8.75
CA ARG A 134 -0.03 8.93 -8.25
C ARG A 134 0.11 9.58 -6.87
N GLU A 135 0.85 8.95 -5.97
CA GLU A 135 1.10 9.49 -4.62
C GLU A 135 1.94 10.77 -4.70
N GLU A 136 2.97 10.80 -5.55
CA GLU A 136 3.77 11.99 -5.81
C GLU A 136 2.92 13.12 -6.40
N LEU A 137 2.04 12.83 -7.38
CA LEU A 137 1.08 13.80 -7.91
C LEU A 137 0.08 14.28 -6.85
N GLN A 138 -0.40 13.38 -5.99
CA GLN A 138 -1.31 13.75 -4.90
C GLN A 138 -0.61 14.65 -3.87
N MET A 139 0.63 14.36 -3.52
CA MET A 139 1.46 15.18 -2.64
C MET A 139 1.80 16.53 -3.28
N ALA A 140 2.09 16.56 -4.58
CA ALA A 140 2.33 17.79 -5.34
C ALA A 140 1.06 18.68 -5.42
N ARG A 141 -0.12 18.06 -5.56
CA ARG A 141 -1.42 18.74 -5.47
C ARG A 141 -1.69 19.26 -4.06
N ALA A 142 -1.45 18.45 -3.03
CA ALA A 142 -1.64 18.83 -1.63
C ALA A 142 -0.69 19.97 -1.20
N SER A 143 0.51 20.04 -1.78
CA SER A 143 1.47 21.12 -1.56
C SER A 143 1.25 22.35 -2.44
N GLY A 144 0.20 22.37 -3.27
CA GLY A 144 -0.17 23.52 -4.12
C GLY A 144 0.77 23.77 -5.30
N LYS A 145 1.73 22.89 -5.58
CA LYS A 145 2.69 23.03 -6.69
C LYS A 145 2.09 22.67 -8.05
N VAL A 146 1.03 21.87 -8.07
CA VAL A 146 0.35 21.43 -9.30
C VAL A 146 -1.14 21.70 -9.16
N THR A 147 -1.65 22.62 -9.97
CA THR A 147 -3.08 22.85 -10.16
C THR A 147 -3.56 22.06 -11.37
N THR A 148 -4.76 21.49 -11.30
CA THR A 148 -5.39 20.87 -12.48
C THR A 148 -5.76 22.00 -13.44
N GLY A 149 -5.15 22.04 -14.63
CA GLY A 149 -5.56 22.97 -15.67
C GLY A 149 -7.01 22.68 -16.07
N GLU A 150 -7.84 23.71 -16.09
CA GLU A 150 -9.14 23.66 -16.75
C GLU A 150 -8.86 23.63 -18.26
N THR A 151 -9.35 22.60 -18.95
CA THR A 151 -9.29 22.56 -20.41
C THR A 151 -10.34 23.54 -20.93
N ASP A 152 -9.93 24.77 -21.18
CA ASP A 152 -10.75 25.74 -21.93
C ASP A 152 -10.91 25.22 -23.36
N VAL A 153 -11.94 24.41 -23.59
CA VAL A 153 -12.38 23.99 -24.94
C VAL A 153 -13.18 25.14 -25.58
N HIS A 154 -12.70 26.37 -25.41
CA HIS A 154 -13.28 27.53 -26.05
C HIS A 154 -12.75 27.60 -27.49
N LYS A 155 -13.66 27.44 -28.47
CA LYS A 155 -13.38 27.63 -29.90
C LYS A 155 -12.92 29.04 -30.26
N ASP A 156 -12.83 29.94 -29.29
CA ASP A 156 -12.41 31.32 -29.47
C ASP A 156 -10.95 31.47 -29.89
N TYR A 157 -10.11 30.43 -29.71
CA TYR A 157 -8.71 30.40 -30.18
C TYR A 157 -8.52 29.81 -31.57
N THR A 158 -9.60 29.40 -32.26
CA THR A 158 -9.48 28.80 -33.60
C THR A 158 -9.30 29.87 -34.68
N THR A 159 -9.77 31.09 -34.41
CA THR A 159 -9.65 32.24 -35.32
C THR A 159 -8.48 33.12 -34.89
N SER A 160 -7.56 33.39 -35.81
CA SER A 160 -6.37 34.22 -35.59
C SER A 160 -6.70 35.61 -35.03
N ALA A 161 -7.82 36.21 -35.44
CA ALA A 161 -8.23 37.55 -35.00
C ALA A 161 -8.41 37.64 -33.47
N LYS A 162 -9.19 36.74 -32.86
CA LYS A 162 -9.42 36.71 -31.41
C LYS A 162 -8.17 36.32 -30.62
N PHE A 163 -7.31 35.48 -31.20
CA PHE A 163 -6.03 35.12 -30.61
C PHE A 163 -5.11 36.35 -30.50
N PHE A 164 -4.98 37.13 -31.57
CA PHE A 164 -4.14 38.33 -31.55
C PHE A 164 -4.76 39.46 -30.74
N GLU A 165 -6.07 39.60 -30.71
CA GLU A 165 -6.76 40.55 -29.85
C GLU A 165 -6.46 40.24 -28.37
N ARG A 166 -6.55 38.97 -27.96
CA ARG A 166 -6.18 38.56 -26.60
C ARG A 166 -4.70 38.72 -26.31
N MET A 167 -3.83 38.39 -27.27
CA MET A 167 -2.40 38.58 -27.10
C MET A 167 -2.05 40.07 -26.97
N GLN A 168 -2.74 40.93 -27.71
CA GLN A 168 -2.65 42.37 -27.56
C GLN A 168 -3.19 42.81 -26.20
N THR A 169 -4.32 42.28 -25.72
CA THR A 169 -4.83 42.62 -24.38
C THR A 169 -3.90 42.14 -23.27
N ASP A 170 -3.30 40.95 -23.38
CA ASP A 170 -2.35 40.43 -22.38
C ASP A 170 -1.03 41.22 -22.39
N VAL A 171 -0.55 41.62 -23.57
CA VAL A 171 0.59 42.53 -23.71
C VAL A 171 0.24 43.93 -23.19
N HIS A 172 -0.93 44.46 -23.52
CA HIS A 172 -1.41 45.73 -22.98
C HIS A 172 -1.63 45.68 -21.47
N GLN A 173 -2.08 44.56 -20.89
CA GLN A 173 -2.27 44.38 -19.45
C GLN A 173 -0.95 44.19 -18.70
N SER A 174 0.07 43.64 -19.36
CA SER A 174 1.43 43.56 -18.82
C SER A 174 2.24 44.87 -18.99
N VAL A 175 1.90 45.70 -19.99
CA VAL A 175 2.53 47.00 -20.26
C VAL A 175 1.83 48.15 -19.51
N GLN A 176 0.49 48.14 -19.44
CA GLN A 176 -0.31 48.97 -18.53
C GLN A 176 -0.30 48.30 -17.17
N GLY A 177 0.82 48.39 -16.47
CA GLY A 177 0.85 48.07 -15.04
C GLY A 177 -0.18 48.92 -14.30
N ASP A 178 -1.19 48.28 -13.72
CA ASP A 178 -1.99 48.73 -12.57
C ASP A 178 -2.30 50.24 -12.46
N ASP A 179 -2.91 50.87 -13.47
CA ASP A 179 -3.50 52.21 -13.34
C ASP A 179 -4.93 52.24 -13.93
N ASP A 180 -5.91 51.83 -13.12
CA ASP A 180 -7.19 52.54 -12.92
C ASP A 180 -8.21 51.76 -12.04
N GLY A 181 -8.66 52.40 -10.95
CA GLY A 181 -10.09 52.46 -10.62
C GLY A 181 -10.80 51.27 -9.94
N ARG A 182 -10.23 50.64 -8.90
CA ARG A 182 -11.05 49.77 -8.01
C ARG A 182 -12.05 50.59 -7.19
N LYS A 183 -13.32 50.64 -7.65
CA LYS A 183 -14.47 51.04 -6.83
C LYS A 183 -14.56 50.14 -5.60
N ASN A 184 -14.69 50.79 -4.44
CA ASN A 184 -14.68 50.24 -3.09
C ASN A 184 -15.48 48.94 -2.91
N LYS A 185 -14.79 47.86 -2.52
CA LYS A 185 -15.32 46.85 -1.60
C LYS A 185 -14.26 46.55 -0.53
N LYS A 186 -14.52 47.06 0.68
CA LYS A 186 -13.69 46.90 1.88
C LYS A 186 -13.47 45.40 2.19
N GLN A 187 -12.21 44.95 2.28
CA GLN A 187 -11.54 44.63 3.56
C GLN A 187 -10.06 44.17 3.35
N ARG A 188 -9.14 45.00 3.87
CA ARG A 188 -7.82 44.79 4.53
C ARG A 188 -7.14 43.41 4.37
N THR A 189 -6.04 43.24 3.60
CA THR A 189 -4.58 43.46 3.89
C THR A 189 -4.04 42.67 5.10
N LEU A 190 -2.90 41.95 5.08
CA LEU A 190 -1.59 42.18 4.46
C LEU A 190 -0.79 40.89 4.10
N GLN A 191 -0.17 40.92 2.91
CA GLN A 191 1.25 40.67 2.53
C GLN A 191 1.96 39.35 2.87
N ASP A 192 2.95 38.86 2.12
CA ASP A 192 3.47 39.06 0.75
C ASP A 192 4.49 37.93 0.53
N GLY A 193 4.68 37.49 -0.72
CA GLY A 193 5.72 36.51 -1.05
C GLY A 193 5.64 36.03 -2.50
N GLN A 194 6.12 36.87 -3.41
CA GLN A 194 6.03 36.74 -4.86
C GLN A 194 6.89 35.59 -5.47
N ASN A 195 6.32 35.02 -6.53
CA ASN A 195 6.88 34.51 -7.80
C ASN A 195 7.99 33.45 -7.84
N SER A 196 7.67 32.31 -8.49
CA SER A 196 8.18 32.04 -9.86
C SER A 196 7.56 30.77 -10.49
N GLY A 197 6.98 30.94 -11.68
CA GLY A 197 6.94 29.96 -12.77
C GLY A 197 6.24 28.63 -12.56
N SER A 198 4.90 28.60 -12.56
CA SER A 198 4.16 27.35 -12.81
C SER A 198 4.19 27.01 -14.30
N PHE A 199 4.95 25.99 -14.69
CA PHE A 199 4.87 25.41 -16.03
C PHE A 199 3.60 24.54 -16.15
N LYS A 200 2.82 24.79 -17.20
CA LYS A 200 1.69 23.98 -17.63
C LYS A 200 2.22 22.84 -18.50
N LEU A 201 1.81 21.60 -18.21
CA LEU A 201 1.99 20.43 -19.06
C LEU A 201 0.60 19.89 -19.40
#